data_AF-A0A0G1BP25-F1
#
_entry.id   AF-A0A0G1BP25-F1
#
_cell.length_a   1.000
_cell.length_b   1.000
_cell.length_c   1.000
_cell.angle_alpha   90.00
_cell.angle_beta   90.00
_cell.angle_gamma   90.00
#
_symmetry.space_group_name_H-M   'P 1'
#
loop_
_entity.id
_entity.type
_entity.pdbx_description
1 polymer ?
#
loop_
_entity_poly.entity_id
_entity_poly.type
_entity_poly.pdbx_seq_one_letter_code
_entity_poly.pdbx_strand_id
1 'polypeptide(L)'
;MQKIKEKPIFYALWFLTAVVTVFLGFGFMGASYNWWGFGISIWSFITIGIIAFPVITFEKPFKKLIIGLGGLIVFFFIILGFTRGSEALGILFGLAGIFIIFIPLFLVERFRYKKSSVFILILILILELVTASFIAPKYITGRYRTYKQFEIVDDIRGGKYSVSEAINKCGQIRDNNWALNMCNMAIAEKEKDVALCENVVDAPGMGNKNYFISACIRNVARNTHNSSLCYDKHITDDLERDICLFDTGAIKTNEDCLKLSYPYQRQRCEAGARLSY
;
A
#
# COMPACT_ATOMS: atom_id res chain seq x y z
N MET A 1 49.14 -23.02 25.58
CA MET A 1 47.69 -22.95 25.31
C MET A 1 47.38 -21.69 24.49
N GLN A 2 47.22 -21.83 23.17
CA GLN A 2 46.82 -20.73 22.29
C GLN A 2 45.31 -20.50 22.43
N LYS A 3 44.91 -19.31 22.92
CA LYS A 3 43.51 -18.86 22.86
C LYS A 3 43.16 -18.57 21.41
N ILE A 4 42.42 -19.49 20.78
CA ILE A 4 41.89 -19.31 19.43
C ILE A 4 40.96 -18.09 19.45
N LYS A 5 41.25 -17.12 18.58
CA LYS A 5 40.45 -15.90 18.37
C LYS A 5 39.19 -16.28 17.59
N GLU A 6 38.14 -16.75 18.27
CA GLU A 6 36.85 -17.13 17.63
C GLU A 6 35.98 -15.93 17.22
N LYS A 7 36.38 -14.70 17.58
CA LYS A 7 35.57 -13.50 17.35
C LYS A 7 35.23 -13.16 15.88
N PRO A 8 36.08 -13.36 14.86
CA PRO A 8 35.76 -12.89 13.51
C PRO A 8 34.68 -13.73 12.81
N ILE A 9 34.55 -15.01 13.16
CA ILE A 9 33.58 -15.93 12.53
C ILE A 9 32.14 -15.54 12.92
N PHE A 10 31.93 -15.13 14.17
CA PHE A 10 30.60 -14.71 14.64
C PHE A 10 30.09 -13.46 13.93
N TYR A 11 30.94 -12.46 13.69
CA TYR A 11 30.55 -11.25 12.95
C TYR A 11 30.32 -11.52 11.46
N ALA A 12 31.12 -12.41 10.85
CA ALA A 12 30.93 -12.82 9.47
C ALA A 12 29.60 -13.55 9.27
N LEU A 13 29.22 -14.45 10.19
CA LEU A 13 27.91 -15.13 10.16
C LEU A 13 26.73 -14.16 10.35
N TRP A 14 26.87 -13.17 11.23
CA TRP A 14 25.82 -12.15 11.43
C TRP A 14 25.64 -11.24 10.21
N PHE A 15 26.74 -10.79 9.59
CA PHE A 15 26.68 -10.01 8.37
C PHE A 15 26.08 -10.81 7.21
N LEU A 16 26.49 -12.07 7.06
CA LEU A 16 25.95 -12.97 6.04
C LEU A 16 24.44 -13.19 6.22
N THR A 17 23.99 -13.41 7.46
CA THR A 17 22.56 -13.54 7.77
C THR A 17 21.79 -12.28 7.36
N ALA A 18 22.29 -11.09 7.71
CA ALA A 18 21.66 -9.82 7.33
C ALA A 18 21.57 -9.61 5.80
N VAL A 19 22.64 -9.94 5.08
CA VAL A 19 22.67 -9.90 3.60
C VAL A 19 21.64 -10.87 3.02
N VAL A 20 21.60 -12.11 3.48
CA VAL A 20 20.64 -13.12 3.01
C VAL A 20 19.19 -12.69 3.31
N THR A 21 18.90 -12.13 4.48
CA THR A 21 17.56 -11.63 4.81
C THR A 21 17.10 -10.53 3.85
N VAL A 22 17.99 -9.66 3.42
CA VAL A 22 17.64 -8.60 2.46
C VAL A 22 17.50 -9.12 1.03
N PHE A 23 18.36 -10.04 0.59
CA PHE A 23 18.16 -10.70 -0.71
C PHE A 23 16.85 -11.50 -0.75
N LEU A 24 16.48 -12.17 0.34
CA LEU A 24 15.17 -12.82 0.44
C LEU A 24 14.04 -11.78 0.43
N GLY A 25 14.19 -10.65 1.13
CA GLY A 25 13.25 -9.53 1.07
C GLY A 25 13.03 -9.00 -0.35
N PHE A 26 14.09 -8.85 -1.14
CA PHE A 26 14.00 -8.48 -2.56
C PHE A 26 13.38 -9.59 -3.43
N GLY A 27 13.66 -10.86 -3.14
CA GLY A 27 13.04 -12.00 -3.84
C GLY A 27 11.52 -12.06 -3.64
N PHE A 28 11.03 -11.71 -2.45
CA PHE A 28 9.60 -11.60 -2.16
C PHE A 28 8.93 -10.36 -2.78
N MET A 29 9.70 -9.34 -3.20
CA MET A 29 9.16 -8.15 -3.88
C MET A 29 8.75 -8.39 -5.34
N GLY A 30 9.15 -9.51 -5.93
CA GLY A 30 8.79 -9.84 -7.32
C GLY A 30 7.29 -10.03 -7.57
N ALA A 31 6.44 -10.10 -6.54
CA ALA A 31 5.01 -10.39 -6.69
C ALA A 31 4.06 -9.31 -6.15
N SER A 32 4.54 -8.31 -5.40
CA SER A 32 3.69 -7.20 -4.96
C SER A 32 4.51 -5.98 -4.59
N TYR A 33 4.11 -4.80 -5.06
CA TYR A 33 4.73 -3.49 -4.82
C TYR A 33 4.61 -3.04 -3.35
N ASN A 34 5.12 -3.84 -2.41
CA ASN A 34 5.01 -3.55 -1.00
C ASN A 34 6.26 -2.82 -0.51
N TRP A 35 6.28 -1.50 -0.70
CA TRP A 35 7.31 -0.56 -0.22
C TRP A 35 7.66 -0.72 1.27
N TRP A 36 6.75 -1.31 2.04
CA TRP A 36 6.91 -1.69 3.45
C TRP A 36 8.05 -2.68 3.70
N GLY A 37 8.19 -3.71 2.87
CA GLY A 37 9.27 -4.69 3.01
C GLY A 37 10.64 -4.05 2.80
N PHE A 38 10.72 -3.12 1.86
CA PHE A 38 11.95 -2.40 1.53
C PHE A 38 12.39 -1.47 2.65
N GLY A 39 11.44 -0.73 3.22
CA GLY A 39 11.68 0.12 4.37
C GLY A 39 12.26 -0.65 5.56
N ILE A 40 11.64 -1.78 5.92
CA ILE A 40 12.09 -2.62 7.06
C ILE A 40 13.49 -3.21 6.81
N SER A 41 13.76 -3.68 5.58
CA SER A 41 15.07 -4.25 5.23
C SER A 41 16.20 -3.21 5.29
N ILE A 42 16.00 -2.01 4.76
CA ILE A 42 16.99 -0.92 4.83
C ILE A 42 17.19 -0.48 6.28
N TRP A 43 16.11 -0.32 7.04
CA TRP A 43 16.21 0.11 8.44
C TRP A 43 16.91 -0.93 9.32
N SER A 44 16.68 -2.21 9.06
CA SER A 44 17.39 -3.30 9.73
C SER A 44 18.89 -3.25 9.45
N PHE A 45 19.28 -2.98 8.21
CA PHE A 45 20.69 -2.80 7.85
C PHE A 45 21.35 -1.62 8.55
N ILE A 46 20.67 -0.47 8.60
CA ILE A 46 21.17 0.73 9.28
C ILE A 46 21.31 0.45 10.78
N THR A 47 20.31 -0.20 11.39
CA THR A 47 20.31 -0.53 12.82
C THR A 47 21.44 -1.51 13.16
N ILE A 48 21.62 -2.55 12.35
CA ILE A 48 22.71 -3.52 12.53
C ILE A 48 24.06 -2.84 12.33
N GLY A 49 24.20 -1.95 11.34
CA GLY A 49 25.43 -1.16 11.13
C GLY A 49 25.74 -0.26 12.32
N ILE A 50 24.75 0.46 12.84
CA ILE A 50 24.88 1.37 13.99
C ILE A 50 25.13 0.61 15.30
N ILE A 51 24.62 -0.61 15.47
CA ILE A 51 24.86 -1.42 16.67
C ILE A 51 26.21 -2.17 16.58
N ALA A 52 26.56 -2.70 15.40
CA ALA A 52 27.80 -3.45 15.21
C ALA A 52 29.04 -2.54 15.23
N PHE A 53 28.94 -1.33 14.69
CA PHE A 53 30.08 -0.41 14.56
C PHE A 53 30.68 0.00 15.94
N PRO A 54 29.90 0.37 16.98
CA PRO A 54 30.39 0.62 18.34
C PRO A 54 30.91 -0.64 19.04
N VAL A 55 30.29 -1.80 18.80
CA VAL A 55 30.71 -3.07 19.42
C VAL A 55 32.12 -3.47 18.95
N ILE A 56 32.47 -3.15 17.72
CA ILE A 56 33.79 -3.39 17.13
C ILE A 56 34.81 -2.34 17.61
N THR A 57 34.41 -1.08 17.84
CA THR A 57 35.34 0.04 18.09
C THR A 57 35.58 0.40 19.56
N PHE A 58 34.68 0.11 20.49
CA PHE A 58 34.85 0.49 21.91
C PHE A 58 35.44 -0.63 22.78
N GLU A 59 36.54 -0.35 23.50
CA GLU A 59 37.26 -1.35 24.32
C GLU A 59 36.57 -1.72 25.65
N LYS A 60 35.61 -0.93 26.14
CA LYS A 60 35.06 -1.12 27.50
C LYS A 60 33.72 -1.88 27.51
N PRO A 61 33.61 -2.98 28.28
CA PRO A 61 32.45 -3.89 28.24
C PRO A 61 31.14 -3.23 28.69
N PHE A 62 31.20 -2.28 29.64
CA PHE A 62 29.99 -1.62 30.17
C PHE A 62 29.28 -0.72 29.16
N LYS A 63 30.02 -0.05 28.26
CA LYS A 63 29.42 0.76 27.19
C LYS A 63 28.71 -0.09 26.14
N LYS A 64 29.21 -1.31 25.87
CA LYS A 64 28.57 -2.26 24.93
C LYS A 64 27.21 -2.72 25.45
N LEU A 65 27.11 -2.97 26.75
CA LEU A 65 25.87 -3.43 27.38
C LEU A 65 24.77 -2.36 27.28
N ILE A 66 25.10 -1.09 27.60
CA ILE A 66 24.13 0.01 27.56
C ILE A 66 23.64 0.29 26.13
N ILE A 67 24.53 0.32 25.14
CA ILE A 67 24.16 0.54 23.74
C ILE A 67 23.32 -0.63 23.21
N GLY A 68 23.68 -1.86 23.55
CA GLY A 68 22.93 -3.06 23.14
C GLY A 68 21.51 -3.11 23.72
N LEU A 69 21.36 -2.87 25.04
CA LEU A 69 20.05 -2.81 25.70
C LEU A 69 19.21 -1.64 25.18
N GLY A 70 19.82 -0.48 24.97
CA GLY A 70 19.16 0.67 24.38
C GLY A 70 18.57 0.35 23.00
N GLY A 71 19.39 -0.17 22.09
CA GLY A 71 18.93 -0.54 20.75
C GLY A 71 17.77 -1.54 20.76
N LEU A 72 17.81 -2.52 21.66
CA LEU A 72 16.75 -3.52 21.82
C LEU A 72 15.43 -2.90 22.31
N ILE A 73 15.50 -1.93 23.23
CA ILE A 73 14.34 -1.21 23.75
C ILE A 73 13.69 -0.35 22.65
N VAL A 74 14.47 0.40 21.88
CA VAL A 74 13.95 1.17 20.72
C VAL A 74 13.28 0.26 19.71
N PHE A 75 13.93 -0.86 19.37
CA PHE A 75 13.38 -1.84 18.43
C PHE A 75 12.04 -2.41 18.91
N PHE A 76 11.94 -2.77 20.21
CA PHE A 76 10.70 -3.27 20.80
C PHE A 76 9.56 -2.25 20.75
N PHE A 77 9.85 -0.97 21.04
CA PHE A 77 8.88 0.11 21.00
C PHE A 77 8.38 0.45 19.59
N ILE A 78 9.27 0.35 18.59
CA ILE A 78 8.91 0.49 17.17
C ILE A 78 7.96 -0.64 16.76
N ILE A 79 8.30 -1.90 17.08
CA ILE A 79 7.44 -3.06 16.77
C ILE A 79 6.07 -2.91 17.43
N LEU A 80 6.01 -2.50 18.70
CA LEU A 80 4.75 -2.31 19.42
C LEU A 80 3.85 -1.23 18.80
N GLY A 81 4.42 -0.14 18.30
CA GLY A 81 3.61 0.90 17.65
C GLY A 81 3.14 0.49 16.25
N PHE A 82 3.96 -0.24 15.48
CA PHE A 82 3.56 -0.75 14.16
C PHE A 82 2.53 -1.89 14.23
N THR A 83 2.64 -2.79 15.22
CA THR A 83 1.68 -3.89 15.43
C THR A 83 0.28 -3.41 15.83
N ARG A 84 0.16 -2.18 16.37
CA ARG A 84 -1.13 -1.55 16.69
C ARG A 84 -1.75 -0.77 15.52
N GLY A 85 -1.21 -0.91 14.31
CA GLY A 85 -1.80 -0.33 13.10
C GLY A 85 -1.75 1.20 13.02
N SER A 86 -0.97 1.85 13.89
CA SER A 86 -0.79 3.30 13.89
C SER A 86 0.67 3.64 13.62
N GLU A 87 0.96 3.96 12.35
CA GLU A 87 2.27 4.44 11.89
C GLU A 87 2.78 5.60 12.75
N ALA A 88 1.87 6.50 13.17
CA ALA A 88 2.19 7.64 14.02
C ALA A 88 2.66 7.22 15.42
N LEU A 89 2.03 6.20 16.03
CA LEU A 89 2.45 5.68 17.34
C LEU A 89 3.78 4.93 17.24
N GLY A 90 4.02 4.17 16.17
CA GLY A 90 5.32 3.52 15.90
C GLY A 90 6.48 4.51 15.84
N ILE A 91 6.29 5.61 15.10
CA ILE A 91 7.27 6.69 15.02
C ILE A 91 7.45 7.34 16.40
N LEU A 92 6.38 7.73 17.09
CA LEU A 92 6.47 8.40 18.39
C LEU A 92 7.21 7.55 19.44
N PHE A 93 6.96 6.25 19.48
CA PHE A 93 7.62 5.32 20.40
C PHE A 93 9.08 5.05 20.04
N GLY A 94 9.41 4.95 18.75
CA GLY A 94 10.81 4.87 18.31
C GLY A 94 11.62 6.10 18.72
N LEU A 95 11.01 7.28 18.59
CA LEU A 95 11.62 8.55 18.97
C LEU A 95 11.81 8.68 20.49
N ALA A 96 10.82 8.31 21.28
CA ALA A 96 10.94 8.28 22.74
C ALA A 96 12.08 7.35 23.19
N GLY A 97 12.23 6.20 22.55
CA GLY A 97 13.33 5.28 22.82
C GLY A 97 14.71 5.88 22.51
N ILE A 98 14.85 6.64 21.42
CA ILE A 98 16.10 7.34 21.08
C ILE A 98 16.44 8.35 22.19
N PHE A 99 15.49 9.17 22.64
CA PHE A 99 15.73 10.11 23.73
C PHE A 99 16.15 9.42 25.03
N ILE A 100 15.54 8.28 25.38
CA ILE A 100 15.89 7.51 26.59
C ILE A 100 17.33 6.99 26.55
N ILE A 101 17.87 6.67 25.37
CA ILE A 101 19.25 6.19 25.22
C ILE A 101 20.24 7.35 25.21
N PHE A 102 19.93 8.43 24.49
CA PHE A 102 20.86 9.52 24.28
C PHE A 102 20.97 10.47 25.49
N ILE A 103 19.92 10.62 26.31
CA ILE A 103 19.97 11.46 27.51
C ILE A 103 21.03 10.96 28.52
N PRO A 104 21.07 9.67 28.92
CA PRO A 104 22.12 9.16 29.81
C PRO A 104 23.52 9.26 29.21
N LEU A 105 23.68 8.98 27.91
CA LEU A 105 24.94 9.12 27.20
C LEU A 105 25.46 10.57 27.23
N PHE A 106 24.56 11.53 27.00
CA PHE A 106 24.85 12.96 27.06
C PHE A 106 25.22 13.40 28.49
N LEU A 107 24.49 12.93 29.50
CA LEU A 107 24.80 13.23 30.90
C LEU A 107 26.19 12.69 31.29
N VAL A 108 26.58 11.50 30.82
CA VAL A 108 27.91 10.93 31.08
C VAL A 108 29.02 11.68 30.34
N GLU A 109 28.80 12.15 29.12
CA GLU A 109 29.80 12.88 28.33
C GLU A 109 29.99 14.34 28.76
N ARG A 110 28.94 15.00 29.25
CA ARG A 110 29.01 16.37 29.78
C ARG A 110 29.99 16.50 30.96
N PHE A 111 30.25 15.42 31.68
CA PHE A 111 31.24 15.38 32.76
C PHE A 111 32.68 15.14 32.28
N ARG A 112 32.95 14.85 31.00
CA ARG A 112 34.31 14.51 30.52
C ARG A 112 34.87 15.32 29.37
N TYR A 113 34.07 15.94 28.51
CA TYR A 113 34.62 16.63 27.33
C TYR A 113 34.02 18.02 27.10
N LYS A 114 34.84 19.06 27.30
CA LYS A 114 34.64 20.39 26.71
C LYS A 114 34.87 20.27 25.18
N LYS A 115 33.80 20.14 24.38
CA LYS A 115 33.59 20.82 23.06
C LYS A 115 32.59 20.09 22.13
N SER A 116 31.46 20.77 21.92
CA SER A 116 30.61 20.94 20.71
C SER A 116 30.15 19.80 19.78
N SER A 117 30.80 18.65 19.61
CA SER A 117 30.40 17.76 18.49
C SER A 117 29.07 17.00 18.72
N VAL A 118 28.80 16.60 19.97
CA VAL A 118 27.57 15.88 20.34
C VAL A 118 26.32 16.76 20.21
N PHE A 119 26.47 18.06 20.46
CA PHE A 119 25.37 19.02 20.36
C PHE A 119 24.87 19.16 18.91
N ILE A 120 25.79 19.16 17.93
CA ILE A 120 25.44 19.25 16.51
C ILE A 120 24.66 18.01 16.06
N LEU A 121 25.07 16.83 16.53
CA LEU A 121 24.41 15.56 16.19
C LEU A 121 22.99 15.47 16.76
N ILE A 122 22.79 15.97 17.98
CA ILE A 122 21.45 16.12 18.59
C ILE A 122 20.60 17.13 17.80
N LEU A 123 21.20 18.25 17.36
CA LEU A 123 20.49 19.27 16.60
C LEU A 123 20.02 18.73 15.24
N ILE A 124 20.85 17.94 14.55
CA ILE A 124 20.51 17.28 13.27
C ILE A 124 19.37 16.28 13.48
N LEU A 125 19.45 15.45 14.53
CA LEU A 125 18.38 14.51 14.89
C LEU A 125 17.06 15.21 15.19
N ILE A 126 17.08 16.33 15.93
CA ILE A 126 15.88 17.14 16.18
C ILE A 126 15.37 17.78 14.89
N LEU A 127 16.24 18.22 13.98
CA LEU A 127 15.82 18.83 12.73
C LEU A 127 15.12 17.81 11.82
N GLU A 128 15.69 16.60 11.69
CA GLU A 128 15.07 15.47 10.97
C GLU A 128 13.76 15.03 11.62
N LEU A 129 13.70 15.05 12.96
CA LEU A 129 12.48 14.78 13.73
C LEU A 129 11.36 15.74 13.34
N VAL A 130 11.68 17.03 13.31
CA VAL A 130 10.72 18.09 13.02
C VAL A 130 10.26 17.95 11.57
N THR A 131 11.16 17.81 10.59
CA THR A 131 10.74 17.62 9.19
C THR A 131 9.89 16.37 9.00
N ALA A 132 10.25 15.21 9.57
CA ALA A 132 9.44 14.01 9.50
C ALA A 132 8.04 14.19 10.14
N SER A 133 7.97 14.84 11.31
CA SER A 133 6.71 15.07 12.04
C SER A 133 5.80 16.08 11.37
N PHE A 134 6.33 17.03 10.60
CA PHE A 134 5.52 17.99 9.83
C PHE A 134 5.07 17.43 8.48
N ILE A 135 5.81 16.48 7.91
CA ILE A 135 5.49 15.86 6.63
C ILE A 135 4.49 14.71 6.79
N ALA A 136 4.64 13.85 7.80
CA ALA A 136 3.78 12.68 8.03
C ALA A 136 2.27 12.98 8.14
N PRO A 137 1.80 14.07 8.78
CA PRO A 137 0.37 14.37 8.90
C PRO A 137 -0.30 14.59 7.54
N LYS A 138 0.40 15.18 6.56
CA LYS A 138 -0.13 15.35 5.20
C LYS A 138 -0.35 14.01 4.49
N TYR A 139 0.54 13.04 4.69
CA TYR A 139 0.40 11.70 4.10
C TYR A 139 -0.72 10.87 4.76
N ILE A 140 -0.84 10.95 6.09
CA ILE A 140 -1.89 10.23 6.84
C ILE A 140 -3.28 10.81 6.54
N THR A 141 -3.41 12.13 6.51
CA THR A 141 -4.70 12.79 6.17
C THR A 141 -5.13 12.51 4.73
N GLY A 142 -4.18 12.44 3.79
CA GLY A 142 -4.45 12.02 2.41
C GLY A 142 -5.02 10.61 2.32
N ARG A 143 -4.37 9.61 2.95
CA ARG A 143 -4.87 8.21 2.95
C ARG A 143 -6.24 8.06 3.61
N TYR A 144 -6.46 8.72 4.74
CA TYR A 144 -7.74 8.62 5.46
C TYR A 144 -8.90 9.22 4.64
N ARG A 145 -8.64 10.31 3.91
CA ARG A 145 -9.62 10.92 3.00
C ARG A 145 -9.99 9.98 1.86
N THR A 146 -9.00 9.29 1.28
CA THR A 146 -9.23 8.29 0.23
C THR A 146 -10.06 7.11 0.72
N TYR A 147 -9.78 6.57 1.91
CA TYR A 147 -10.55 5.46 2.48
C TYR A 147 -12.03 5.81 2.67
N LYS A 148 -12.31 6.99 3.25
CA LYS A 148 -13.68 7.48 3.42
C LYS A 148 -14.44 7.65 2.12
N GLN A 149 -13.75 8.02 1.03
CA GLN A 149 -14.38 8.16 -0.28
C GLN A 149 -14.82 6.80 -0.84
N PHE A 150 -14.06 5.73 -0.61
CA PHE A 150 -14.45 4.38 -1.01
C PHE A 150 -15.54 3.77 -0.12
N GLU A 151 -15.56 4.11 1.18
CA GLU A 151 -16.65 3.71 2.08
C GLU A 151 -18.02 4.20 1.58
N ILE A 152 -18.08 5.42 1.01
CA ILE A 152 -19.31 5.94 0.36
C ILE A 152 -19.74 5.04 -0.81
N VAL A 153 -18.79 4.57 -1.63
CA VAL A 153 -19.10 3.70 -2.78
C VAL A 153 -19.67 2.37 -2.30
N ASP A 154 -19.06 1.76 -1.29
CA ASP A 154 -19.51 0.49 -0.74
C ASP A 154 -20.88 0.61 -0.06
N ASP A 155 -21.13 1.71 0.64
CA ASP A 155 -22.44 2.01 1.23
C ASP A 155 -23.56 2.13 0.19
N ILE A 156 -23.28 2.79 -0.95
CA ILE A 156 -24.23 2.92 -2.06
C ILE A 156 -24.56 1.54 -2.65
N ARG A 157 -23.53 0.72 -2.91
CA ARG A 157 -23.68 -0.67 -3.38
C ARG A 157 -24.44 -1.54 -2.38
N GLY A 158 -24.17 -1.36 -1.10
CA GLY A 158 -24.87 -2.02 0.01
C GLY A 158 -26.31 -1.54 0.23
N GLY A 159 -26.78 -0.58 -0.57
CA GLY A 159 -28.17 -0.13 -0.52
C GLY A 159 -28.48 0.88 0.58
N LYS A 160 -27.49 1.40 1.32
CA LYS A 160 -27.70 2.24 2.51
C LYS A 160 -28.35 3.60 2.24
N TYR A 161 -28.23 4.11 1.01
CA TYR A 161 -28.75 5.41 0.61
C TYR A 161 -29.84 5.27 -0.47
N SER A 162 -30.84 6.14 -0.44
CA SER A 162 -31.70 6.38 -1.61
C SER A 162 -30.88 6.96 -2.77
N VAL A 163 -31.44 6.97 -3.99
CA VAL A 163 -30.77 7.50 -5.18
C VAL A 163 -30.35 8.95 -5.00
N SER A 164 -31.29 9.78 -4.53
CA SER A 164 -31.06 11.20 -4.31
C SER A 164 -29.96 11.46 -3.28
N GLU A 165 -29.92 10.65 -2.21
CA GLU A 165 -28.86 10.70 -1.20
C GLU A 165 -27.53 10.22 -1.76
N ALA A 166 -27.52 9.13 -2.54
CA ALA A 166 -26.32 8.59 -3.17
C ALA A 166 -25.69 9.61 -4.12
N ILE A 167 -26.49 10.25 -4.98
CA ILE A 167 -26.02 11.33 -5.88
C ILE A 167 -25.41 12.47 -5.06
N ASN A 168 -26.08 12.90 -4.00
CA ASN A 168 -25.59 13.99 -3.14
C ASN A 168 -24.28 13.60 -2.43
N LYS A 169 -24.15 12.34 -1.98
CA LYS A 169 -22.91 11.80 -1.39
C LYS A 169 -21.78 11.73 -2.40
N CYS A 170 -22.03 11.27 -3.63
CA CYS A 170 -21.03 11.28 -4.69
C CYS A 170 -20.56 12.70 -5.01
N GLY A 171 -21.47 13.70 -4.99
CA GLY A 171 -21.12 15.12 -5.16
C GLY A 171 -20.18 15.69 -4.09
N GLN A 172 -19.96 15.00 -2.97
CA GLN A 172 -18.98 15.38 -1.94
C GLN A 172 -17.56 14.93 -2.29
N ILE A 173 -17.39 14.04 -3.29
CA ILE A 173 -16.09 13.57 -3.77
C ILE A 173 -15.56 14.58 -4.81
N ARG A 174 -14.82 15.60 -4.35
CA ARG A 174 -14.32 16.67 -5.24
C ARG A 174 -12.92 16.46 -5.80
N ASP A 175 -12.06 15.75 -5.05
CA ASP A 175 -10.62 15.73 -5.32
C ASP A 175 -10.12 14.35 -5.80
N ASN A 176 -11.03 13.45 -6.18
CA ASN A 176 -10.71 12.08 -6.56
C ASN A 176 -11.67 11.57 -7.63
N ASN A 177 -11.34 11.85 -8.89
CA ASN A 177 -12.17 11.48 -10.05
C ASN A 177 -12.38 9.97 -10.16
N TRP A 178 -11.43 9.16 -9.71
CA TRP A 178 -11.58 7.71 -9.67
C TRP A 178 -12.67 7.29 -8.69
N ALA A 179 -12.63 7.78 -7.44
CA ALA A 179 -13.66 7.48 -6.46
C ALA A 179 -15.03 8.02 -6.89
N LEU A 180 -15.06 9.21 -7.53
CA LEU A 180 -16.29 9.78 -8.09
C LEU A 180 -16.89 8.90 -9.21
N ASN A 181 -16.06 8.41 -10.13
CA ASN A 181 -16.51 7.50 -11.19
C ASN A 181 -17.05 6.19 -10.62
N MET A 182 -16.34 5.59 -9.65
CA MET A 182 -16.82 4.38 -8.97
C MET A 182 -18.15 4.62 -8.24
N CYS A 183 -18.34 5.82 -7.68
CA CYS A 183 -19.58 6.24 -7.04
C CYS A 183 -20.73 6.35 -8.05
N ASN A 184 -20.50 7.02 -9.18
CA ASN A 184 -21.49 7.15 -10.26
C ASN A 184 -21.87 5.79 -10.87
N MET A 185 -20.89 4.91 -11.06
CA MET A 185 -21.12 3.52 -11.51
C MET A 185 -21.99 2.75 -10.52
N ALA A 186 -21.74 2.87 -9.22
CA ALA A 186 -22.54 2.21 -8.20
C ALA A 186 -24.01 2.67 -8.20
N ILE A 187 -24.27 3.95 -8.47
CA ILE A 187 -25.64 4.46 -8.62
C ILE A 187 -26.29 3.88 -9.88
N ALA A 188 -25.61 3.95 -11.02
CA ALA A 188 -26.12 3.42 -12.29
C ALA A 188 -26.46 1.92 -12.19
N GLU A 189 -25.58 1.14 -11.56
CA GLU A 189 -25.78 -0.29 -11.31
C GLU A 189 -27.03 -0.57 -10.44
N LYS A 190 -27.23 0.23 -9.40
CA LYS A 190 -28.36 0.08 -8.48
C LYS A 190 -29.68 0.45 -9.14
N GLU A 191 -29.69 1.55 -9.88
CA GLU A 191 -30.86 2.06 -10.58
C GLU A 191 -31.14 1.32 -11.88
N LYS A 192 -30.18 0.51 -12.35
CA LYS A 192 -30.24 -0.18 -13.64
C LYS A 192 -30.42 0.80 -14.81
N ASP A 193 -29.90 2.02 -14.65
CA ASP A 193 -30.04 3.11 -15.60
C ASP A 193 -28.68 3.46 -16.22
N VAL A 194 -28.55 3.15 -17.51
CA VAL A 194 -27.34 3.44 -18.29
C VAL A 194 -27.14 4.92 -18.57
N ALA A 195 -28.19 5.75 -18.52
CA ALA A 195 -28.05 7.19 -18.72
C ALA A 195 -27.17 7.81 -17.62
N LEU A 196 -27.20 7.24 -16.41
CA LEU A 196 -26.35 7.67 -15.30
C LEU A 196 -24.86 7.40 -15.56
N CYS A 197 -24.51 6.48 -16.46
CA CYS A 197 -23.12 6.24 -16.86
C CYS A 197 -22.51 7.42 -17.63
N GLU A 198 -23.30 8.30 -18.25
CA GLU A 198 -22.78 9.49 -18.95
C GLU A 198 -22.19 10.54 -17.98
N ASN A 199 -22.51 10.44 -16.67
CA ASN A 199 -22.02 11.32 -15.61
C ASN A 199 -20.58 11.02 -15.16
N VAL A 200 -19.93 9.98 -15.67
CA VAL A 200 -18.51 9.75 -15.38
C VAL A 200 -17.65 10.89 -15.93
N VAL A 201 -16.63 11.24 -15.16
CA VAL A 201 -15.69 12.33 -15.44
C VAL A 201 -14.34 11.74 -15.87
N ASP A 202 -13.54 12.52 -16.60
CA ASP A 202 -12.18 12.08 -16.94
C ASP A 202 -11.34 11.88 -15.67
N ALA A 203 -10.64 10.75 -15.59
CA ALA A 203 -9.71 10.42 -14.51
C ALA A 203 -8.28 10.33 -15.06
N PRO A 204 -7.51 11.44 -15.03
CA PRO A 204 -6.16 11.47 -15.60
C PRO A 204 -5.28 10.38 -15.01
N GLY A 205 -4.64 9.59 -15.88
CA GLY A 205 -3.72 8.52 -15.49
C GLY A 205 -4.36 7.15 -15.23
N MET A 206 -5.69 7.00 -15.33
CA MET A 206 -6.38 5.70 -15.14
C MET A 206 -7.19 5.21 -16.35
N GLY A 207 -7.36 6.03 -17.38
CA GLY A 207 -8.10 5.69 -18.59
C GLY A 207 -8.79 6.92 -19.19
N ASN A 208 -9.31 6.80 -20.41
CA ASN A 208 -10.16 7.83 -20.98
C ASN A 208 -11.58 7.73 -20.41
N LYS A 209 -12.36 8.83 -20.46
CA LYS A 209 -13.77 8.81 -20.07
C LYS A 209 -14.59 7.68 -20.73
N ASN A 210 -14.36 7.41 -22.01
CA ASN A 210 -15.13 6.40 -22.75
C ASN A 210 -14.98 5.00 -22.16
N TYR A 211 -13.78 4.63 -21.70
CA TYR A 211 -13.53 3.38 -21.02
C TYR A 211 -14.37 3.26 -19.73
N PHE A 212 -14.47 4.34 -18.95
CA PHE A 212 -15.31 4.36 -17.75
C PHE A 212 -16.81 4.25 -18.07
N ILE A 213 -17.26 4.91 -19.14
CA ILE A 213 -18.66 4.78 -19.59
C ILE A 213 -18.94 3.33 -20.00
N SER A 214 -18.07 2.74 -20.82
CA SER A 214 -18.19 1.34 -21.28
C SER A 214 -18.21 0.36 -20.09
N ALA A 215 -17.29 0.52 -19.13
CA ALA A 215 -17.25 -0.29 -17.92
C ALA A 215 -18.52 -0.15 -17.07
N CYS A 216 -19.07 1.06 -16.96
CA CYS A 216 -20.33 1.32 -16.27
C CYS A 216 -21.50 0.59 -16.92
N ILE A 217 -21.67 0.75 -18.24
CA ILE A 217 -22.75 0.10 -19.01
C ILE A 217 -22.63 -1.41 -18.90
N ARG A 218 -21.41 -1.96 -18.98
CA ARG A 218 -21.16 -3.40 -18.83
C ARG A 218 -21.63 -3.93 -17.48
N ASN A 219 -21.37 -3.21 -16.39
CA ASN A 219 -21.83 -3.62 -15.06
C ASN A 219 -23.36 -3.55 -14.94
N VAL A 220 -24.00 -2.50 -15.50
CA VAL A 220 -25.47 -2.41 -15.55
C VAL A 220 -26.04 -3.57 -16.36
N ALA A 221 -25.48 -3.86 -17.53
CA ALA A 221 -25.87 -4.98 -18.39
C ALA A 221 -25.76 -6.31 -17.64
N ARG A 222 -24.62 -6.57 -16.98
CA ARG A 222 -24.40 -7.77 -16.16
C ARG A 222 -25.46 -7.93 -15.07
N ASN A 223 -25.67 -6.89 -14.26
CA ASN A 223 -26.59 -6.95 -13.12
C ASN A 223 -28.07 -7.05 -13.55
N THR A 224 -28.39 -6.59 -14.75
CA THR A 224 -29.74 -6.70 -15.34
C THR A 224 -29.92 -7.94 -16.22
N HIS A 225 -28.84 -8.66 -16.50
CA HIS A 225 -28.78 -9.70 -17.55
C HIS A 225 -29.30 -9.23 -18.91
N ASN A 226 -29.16 -7.93 -19.21
CA ASN A 226 -29.66 -7.34 -20.45
C ASN A 226 -28.53 -7.18 -21.47
N SER A 227 -28.37 -8.17 -22.34
CA SER A 227 -27.34 -8.20 -23.38
C SER A 227 -27.53 -7.16 -24.49
N SER A 228 -28.73 -6.60 -24.64
CA SER A 228 -28.97 -5.53 -25.63
C SER A 228 -28.14 -4.27 -25.32
N LEU A 229 -27.83 -4.03 -24.04
CA LEU A 229 -26.97 -2.93 -23.60
C LEU A 229 -25.51 -3.08 -24.05
N CYS A 230 -25.07 -4.28 -24.42
CA CYS A 230 -23.72 -4.50 -24.94
C CYS A 230 -23.51 -3.90 -26.34
N TYR A 231 -24.59 -3.53 -27.02
CA TYR A 231 -24.56 -2.85 -28.32
C TYR A 231 -24.73 -1.33 -28.18
N ASP A 232 -24.62 -0.78 -26.96
CA ASP A 232 -24.67 0.66 -26.74
C ASP A 232 -23.57 1.38 -27.52
N LYS A 233 -23.87 2.60 -27.98
CA LYS A 233 -22.96 3.46 -28.77
C LYS A 233 -21.60 3.70 -28.08
N HIS A 234 -21.54 3.60 -26.76
CA HIS A 234 -20.33 3.79 -25.98
C HIS A 234 -19.43 2.55 -25.91
N ILE A 235 -19.92 1.37 -26.28
CA ILE A 235 -19.13 0.12 -26.40
C ILE A 235 -18.70 -0.05 -27.86
N THR A 236 -17.68 0.73 -28.22
CA THR A 236 -17.20 0.82 -29.61
C THR A 236 -16.23 -0.31 -29.97
N ASP A 237 -15.55 -0.88 -28.98
CA ASP A 237 -14.56 -1.93 -29.17
C ASP A 237 -15.22 -3.32 -29.16
N ASP A 238 -14.89 -4.15 -30.15
CA ASP A 238 -15.49 -5.47 -30.30
C ASP A 238 -15.07 -6.42 -29.17
N LEU A 239 -13.85 -6.28 -28.62
CA LEU A 239 -13.42 -7.05 -27.46
C LEU A 239 -14.22 -6.66 -26.20
N GLU A 240 -14.45 -5.36 -25.97
CA GLU A 240 -15.32 -4.92 -24.87
C GLU A 240 -16.76 -5.41 -25.01
N ARG A 241 -17.30 -5.41 -26.24
CA ARG A 241 -18.62 -5.96 -26.55
C ARG A 241 -18.70 -7.45 -26.27
N ASP A 242 -17.73 -8.22 -26.75
CA ASP A 242 -17.65 -9.67 -26.51
C ASP A 242 -17.59 -9.97 -25.01
N ILE A 243 -16.78 -9.21 -24.24
CA ILE A 243 -16.71 -9.33 -22.77
C ILE A 243 -18.06 -9.01 -22.12
N CYS A 244 -18.78 -7.99 -22.59
CA CYS A 244 -20.10 -7.66 -22.08
C CYS A 244 -21.12 -8.79 -22.33
N LEU A 245 -21.12 -9.37 -23.54
CA LEU A 245 -22.01 -10.48 -23.89
C LEU A 245 -21.72 -11.72 -23.02
N PHE A 246 -20.45 -11.95 -22.68
CA PHE A 246 -20.06 -12.96 -21.69
C PHE A 246 -20.60 -12.65 -20.29
N ASP A 247 -20.35 -11.44 -19.78
CA ASP A 247 -20.73 -11.04 -18.42
C ASP A 247 -22.25 -11.12 -18.22
N THR A 248 -23.04 -10.83 -19.26
CA THR A 248 -24.51 -10.91 -19.22
C THR A 248 -25.06 -12.34 -19.25
N GLY A 249 -24.24 -13.33 -19.61
CA GLY A 249 -24.68 -14.71 -19.84
C GLY A 249 -25.46 -14.89 -21.15
N ALA A 250 -25.30 -13.96 -22.11
CA ALA A 250 -25.92 -14.06 -23.42
C ALA A 250 -25.38 -15.24 -24.25
N ILE A 251 -24.14 -15.64 -23.96
CA ILE A 251 -23.43 -16.69 -24.66
C ILE A 251 -23.65 -18.00 -23.91
N LYS A 252 -24.47 -18.88 -24.46
CA LYS A 252 -24.85 -20.15 -23.81
C LYS A 252 -24.48 -21.38 -24.63
N THR A 253 -24.32 -21.21 -25.94
CA THR A 253 -24.09 -22.30 -26.87
C THR A 253 -22.76 -22.12 -27.61
N ASN A 254 -22.24 -23.22 -28.18
CA ASN A 254 -21.09 -23.14 -29.07
C ASN A 254 -21.38 -22.27 -30.32
N GLU A 255 -22.63 -22.23 -30.79
CA GLU A 255 -23.03 -21.37 -31.90
C GLU A 255 -22.94 -19.88 -31.54
N ASP A 256 -23.21 -19.52 -30.28
CA ASP A 256 -23.03 -18.15 -29.79
C ASP A 256 -21.55 -17.79 -29.67
N CYS A 257 -20.69 -18.74 -29.28
CA CYS A 257 -19.24 -18.54 -29.25
C CYS A 257 -18.68 -18.17 -30.64
N LEU A 258 -19.20 -18.77 -31.71
CA LEU A 258 -18.76 -18.50 -33.08
C LEU A 258 -19.06 -17.08 -33.56
N LYS A 259 -20.04 -16.41 -32.94
CA LYS A 259 -20.42 -15.03 -33.26
C LYS A 259 -19.50 -13.99 -32.60
N LEU A 260 -18.62 -14.41 -31.69
CA LEU A 260 -17.66 -13.50 -31.06
C LEU A 260 -16.60 -13.07 -32.06
N SER A 261 -16.28 -11.79 -32.05
CA SER A 261 -15.34 -11.18 -32.98
C SER A 261 -13.89 -11.52 -32.61
N TYR A 262 -13.60 -11.65 -31.31
CA TYR A 262 -12.24 -11.84 -30.82
C TYR A 262 -11.85 -13.33 -30.70
N PRO A 263 -10.79 -13.80 -31.38
CA PRO A 263 -10.40 -15.22 -31.36
C PRO A 263 -10.11 -15.78 -29.96
N TYR A 264 -9.49 -14.97 -29.09
CA TYR A 264 -9.20 -15.37 -27.71
C TYR A 264 -10.49 -15.59 -26.89
N GLN A 265 -11.48 -14.71 -27.05
CA GLN A 265 -12.76 -14.83 -26.36
C GLN A 265 -13.56 -16.03 -26.88
N ARG A 266 -13.51 -16.29 -28.18
CA ARG A 266 -14.07 -17.50 -28.80
C ARG A 266 -13.46 -18.78 -28.23
N GLN A 267 -12.13 -18.87 -28.16
CA GLN A 267 -11.45 -20.03 -27.58
C GLN A 267 -11.82 -20.25 -26.10
N ARG A 268 -11.87 -19.17 -25.32
CA ARG A 268 -12.29 -19.22 -23.91
C ARG A 268 -13.74 -19.69 -23.76
N CYS A 269 -14.62 -19.24 -24.66
CA CYS A 269 -16.01 -19.67 -24.74
C CYS A 269 -16.14 -21.17 -24.96
N GLU A 270 -15.50 -21.67 -26.02
CA GLU A 270 -15.55 -23.06 -26.45
C GLU A 270 -14.97 -23.98 -25.37
N ALA A 271 -13.92 -23.54 -24.67
CA ALA A 271 -13.35 -24.28 -23.54
C ALA A 271 -14.33 -24.38 -22.35
N GLY A 272 -15.05 -23.31 -22.04
CA GLY A 272 -16.04 -23.28 -20.94
C GLY A 272 -17.31 -24.09 -21.26
N ALA A 273 -17.81 -24.00 -22.49
CA ALA A 273 -19.00 -24.74 -22.93
C ALA A 273 -18.79 -26.26 -22.89
N ARG A 274 -17.56 -26.74 -23.19
CA ARG A 274 -17.20 -28.16 -23.10
C ARG A 274 -17.25 -28.75 -21.68
N LEU A 275 -17.15 -27.92 -20.65
CA LEU A 275 -17.17 -28.35 -19.24
C LEU A 275 -18.59 -28.46 -18.66
N SER A 276 -19.60 -28.05 -19.41
CA SER A 276 -21.00 -27.96 -18.94
C SER A 276 -21.89 -29.13 -19.42
N TYR A 277 -21.32 -30.10 -20.13
CA TYR A 277 -21.98 -31.30 -20.67
C TYR A 277 -21.67 -32.56 -19.84
#